data_AF-A0A6V7Q7Q0-F1
#
_entry.id   AF-A0A6V7Q7Q0-F1
#
_cell.length_a   1.000
_cell.length_b   1.000
_cell.length_c   1.000
_cell.angle_alpha   90.00
_cell.angle_beta   90.00
_cell.angle_gamma   90.00
#
_symmetry.space_group_name_H-M   'P 1'
#
loop_
_entity.id
_entity.type
_entity.pdbx_description
1 polymer ?
#
loop_
_entity_poly.entity_id
_entity_poly.type
_entity_poly.pdbx_seq_one_letter_code
_entity_poly.pdbx_strand_id
1 'polypeptide(L)'
;MREIGEGIVEHGRGLGLLVEFAAVESGGAGLEGLRAEQLRVEPGEALVVNTVLQLHCVVKESRGALNAVLQTIHRLSPRLLVLVEQDSSHNGPFFLGRFMEALHYYSAIFDSLDAALPKYATKRAKVEQFHYAEEIKNIVSCEGPARVERHERLDQWRRR
;
A
#
# COMPACT_ATOMS: atom_id res chain seq x y z
N MET A 1 14.76 7.93 -2.86
CA MET A 1 13.84 8.98 -3.37
C MET A 1 14.52 9.97 -4.30
N ARG A 2 15.71 10.52 -4.01
CA ARG A 2 16.40 11.49 -4.91
C ARG A 2 16.61 10.96 -6.33
N GLU A 3 17.26 9.81 -6.46
CA GLU A 3 17.56 9.19 -7.77
C GLU A 3 16.29 8.90 -8.60
N ILE A 4 15.23 8.40 -7.95
CA ILE A 4 13.93 8.18 -8.59
C ILE A 4 13.35 9.50 -9.10
N GLY A 5 13.37 10.54 -8.27
CA GLY A 5 12.87 11.86 -8.64
C GLY A 5 13.62 12.47 -9.82
N GLU A 6 14.95 12.39 -9.81
CA GLU A 6 15.80 12.85 -10.92
C GLU A 6 15.47 12.11 -12.23
N GLY A 7 15.33 10.78 -12.18
CA GLY A 7 14.96 9.99 -13.36
C GLY A 7 13.57 10.32 -13.92
N ILE A 8 12.59 10.57 -13.05
CA ILE A 8 11.24 11.00 -13.48
C ILE A 8 11.29 12.35 -14.19
N VAL A 9 12.01 13.32 -13.63
CA VAL A 9 12.13 14.66 -14.20
C VAL A 9 12.87 14.63 -15.54
N GLU A 10 13.98 13.87 -15.62
CA GLU A 10 14.74 13.72 -16.86
C GLU A 10 13.90 13.06 -17.96
N HIS A 11 13.16 11.99 -17.63
CA HIS A 11 12.28 11.32 -18.58
C HIS A 11 11.15 12.25 -19.06
N GLY A 12 10.50 12.98 -18.14
CA GLY A 12 9.49 13.97 -18.49
C GLY A 12 10.02 15.05 -19.43
N ARG A 13 11.22 15.56 -19.17
CA ARG A 13 11.91 16.53 -20.04
C ARG A 13 12.16 15.95 -21.44
N GLY A 14 12.58 14.69 -21.53
CA GLY A 14 12.76 13.98 -22.80
C GLY A 14 11.47 13.87 -23.64
N LEU A 15 10.31 13.92 -22.99
CA LEU A 15 8.99 13.93 -23.62
C LEU A 15 8.44 15.35 -23.86
N GLY A 16 9.20 16.40 -23.53
CA GLY A 16 8.74 17.79 -23.65
C GLY A 16 7.74 18.21 -22.57
N LEU A 17 7.64 17.47 -21.46
CA LEU A 17 6.77 17.79 -20.33
C LEU A 17 7.54 18.57 -19.26
N LEU A 18 6.84 19.51 -18.61
CA LEU A 18 7.33 20.16 -17.40
C LEU A 18 6.92 19.30 -16.20
N VAL A 19 7.91 18.67 -15.57
CA VAL A 19 7.70 17.75 -14.45
C VAL A 19 8.51 18.23 -13.25
N GLU A 20 7.84 18.35 -12.12
CA GLU A 20 8.46 18.57 -10.82
C GLU A 20 8.26 17.33 -9.93
N PHE A 21 9.24 17.05 -9.07
CA PHE A 21 9.16 15.95 -8.12
C PHE A 21 9.47 16.46 -6.72
N ALA A 22 8.54 16.23 -5.79
CA ALA A 22 8.70 16.54 -4.38
C ALA A 22 8.53 15.28 -3.53
N ALA A 23 9.56 14.93 -2.77
CA ALA A 23 9.46 13.90 -1.75
C ALA A 23 8.95 14.50 -0.44
N VAL A 24 7.98 13.84 0.20
CA VAL A 24 7.42 14.26 1.49
C VAL A 24 7.72 13.19 2.52
N GLU A 25 8.33 13.60 3.64
CA GLU A 25 8.62 12.73 4.77
C GLU A 25 7.59 12.98 5.89
N SER A 26 7.03 11.89 6.43
CA SER A 26 6.01 11.95 7.49
C SER A 26 6.58 11.78 8.91
N GLY A 27 7.86 12.12 9.10
CA GLY A 27 8.49 12.17 10.43
C GLY A 27 8.55 10.82 11.17
N GLY A 28 8.58 9.69 10.43
CA GLY A 28 8.71 8.34 11.01
C GLY A 28 7.39 7.69 11.44
N ALA A 29 6.27 8.42 11.45
CA ALA A 29 4.95 7.88 11.80
C ALA A 29 4.20 7.24 10.61
N GLY A 30 4.90 6.98 9.49
CA GLY A 30 4.28 6.42 8.28
C GLY A 30 3.14 7.31 7.76
N LEU A 31 2.12 6.72 7.15
CA LEU A 31 0.98 7.47 6.63
C LEU A 31 0.16 8.17 7.72
N GLU A 32 0.17 7.68 8.96
CA GLU A 32 -0.55 8.28 10.09
C GLU A 32 0.00 9.68 10.44
N GLY A 33 1.28 9.94 10.12
CA GLY A 33 1.91 11.24 10.28
C GLY A 33 1.68 12.24 9.13
N LEU A 34 1.00 11.83 8.06
CA LEU A 34 0.82 12.66 6.87
C LEU A 34 -0.10 13.85 7.17
N ARG A 35 0.37 15.05 6.85
CA ARG A 35 -0.39 16.30 6.95
C ARG A 35 -0.61 16.90 5.57
N ALA A 36 -1.81 17.43 5.34
CA ALA A 36 -2.20 17.98 4.04
C ALA A 36 -1.27 19.11 3.59
N GLU A 37 -0.82 19.93 4.54
CA GLU A 37 0.02 21.10 4.30
C GLU A 37 1.42 20.72 3.79
N GLN A 38 1.86 19.48 4.02
CA GLN A 38 3.15 19.00 3.52
C GLN A 38 3.14 18.69 2.01
N LEU A 39 1.95 18.49 1.43
CA LEU A 39 1.78 18.07 0.03
C LEU A 39 1.76 19.24 -0.96
N ARG A 40 1.78 20.49 -0.48
CA ARG A 40 1.93 21.73 -1.27
C ARG A 40 1.06 21.77 -2.55
N VAL A 41 -0.22 21.45 -2.39
CA VAL A 41 -1.18 21.49 -3.50
C VAL A 41 -1.51 22.95 -3.81
N GLU A 42 -1.32 23.37 -5.06
CA GLU A 42 -1.58 24.74 -5.49
C GLU A 42 -3.05 24.93 -5.97
N PRO A 43 -3.68 26.08 -5.68
CA PRO A 43 -5.02 26.36 -6.16
C PRO A 43 -5.12 26.32 -7.70
N GLY A 44 -6.08 25.54 -8.21
CA GLY A 44 -6.34 25.42 -9.66
C GLY A 44 -5.73 24.16 -10.30
N GLU A 45 -4.87 23.42 -9.59
CA GLU A 45 -4.34 22.15 -10.07
C GLU A 45 -5.37 21.01 -9.94
N ALA A 46 -5.34 20.09 -10.89
CA ALA A 46 -6.11 18.85 -10.78
C ALA A 46 -5.33 17.83 -9.94
N LEU A 47 -5.75 17.63 -8.69
CA LEU A 47 -5.11 16.66 -7.80
C LEU A 47 -5.63 15.24 -8.05
N VAL A 48 -4.70 14.29 -8.19
CA VAL A 48 -4.96 12.85 -8.18
C VAL A 48 -4.14 12.22 -7.05
N VAL A 49 -4.80 11.41 -6.22
CA VAL A 49 -4.13 10.62 -5.18
C VAL A 49 -4.13 9.16 -5.63
N ASN A 50 -2.95 8.54 -5.61
CA ASN A 50 -2.77 7.13 -5.95
C ASN A 50 -2.15 6.41 -4.75
N THR A 51 -2.87 5.43 -4.19
CA THR A 51 -2.41 4.60 -3.07
C THR A 51 -2.31 3.16 -3.52
N VAL A 52 -1.11 2.58 -3.46
CA VAL A 52 -0.84 1.22 -3.96
C VAL A 52 -0.25 0.37 -2.84
N LEU A 53 -1.06 -0.55 -2.31
CA LEU A 53 -0.70 -1.50 -1.26
C LEU A 53 -0.13 -0.78 -0.03
N GLN A 54 -0.85 0.20 0.51
CA GLN A 54 -0.36 1.01 1.64
C GLN A 54 -1.40 1.25 2.74
N LEU A 55 -2.69 1.36 2.39
CA LEU A 55 -3.71 1.72 3.36
C LEU A 55 -4.04 0.56 4.31
N HIS A 56 -3.87 -0.69 3.89
CA HIS A 56 -4.06 -1.86 4.76
C HIS A 56 -3.15 -1.82 6.01
N CYS A 57 -1.94 -1.27 5.90
CA CYS A 57 -1.00 -1.12 7.03
C CYS A 57 -1.50 -0.17 8.14
N VAL A 58 -2.40 0.74 7.76
CA VAL A 58 -3.02 1.74 8.66
C VAL A 58 -4.34 1.22 9.23
N VAL A 59 -4.88 0.12 8.72
CA VAL A 59 -6.01 -0.56 9.35
C VAL A 59 -5.54 -1.08 10.71
N LYS A 60 -6.22 -0.66 11.79
CA LYS A 60 -6.00 -1.17 13.15
C LYS A 60 -7.30 -1.77 13.68
N GLU A 61 -7.27 -2.30 14.90
CA GLU A 61 -8.48 -2.74 15.62
C GLU A 61 -9.46 -1.56 15.81
N SER A 62 -8.94 -0.35 16.02
CA SER A 62 -9.72 0.88 15.93
C SER A 62 -9.72 1.43 14.50
N ARG A 63 -10.83 2.07 14.10
CA ARG A 63 -10.91 2.74 12.79
C ARG A 63 -10.23 4.12 12.77
N GLY A 64 -9.72 4.59 13.91
CA GLY A 64 -9.23 5.96 14.10
C GLY A 64 -8.08 6.34 13.18
N ALA A 65 -7.06 5.49 13.09
CA ALA A 65 -5.87 5.74 12.27
C ALA A 65 -6.20 5.87 10.78
N LEU A 66 -6.90 4.87 10.22
CA LEU A 66 -7.30 4.90 8.81
C LEU A 66 -8.23 6.07 8.51
N ASN A 67 -9.21 6.35 9.38
CA ASN A 67 -10.11 7.48 9.21
C ASN A 67 -9.34 8.80 9.20
N ALA A 68 -8.32 8.97 10.05
CA ALA A 68 -7.51 10.18 10.05
C ALA A 68 -6.75 10.38 8.72
N VAL A 69 -6.17 9.31 8.17
CA VAL A 69 -5.50 9.36 6.86
C VAL A 69 -6.48 9.67 5.74
N LEU A 70 -7.64 8.99 5.70
CA LEU A 70 -8.68 9.24 4.69
C LEU A 70 -9.24 10.66 4.80
N GLN A 71 -9.39 11.20 6.01
CA GLN A 71 -9.79 12.60 6.22
C GLN A 71 -8.72 13.59 5.74
N THR A 72 -7.44 13.30 5.94
CA THR A 72 -6.35 14.10 5.35
C THR A 72 -6.43 14.09 3.82
N ILE A 73 -6.60 12.92 3.19
CA ILE A 73 -6.78 12.80 1.74
C ILE A 73 -8.02 13.58 1.29
N HIS A 74 -9.14 13.43 2.00
CA HIS A 74 -10.39 14.12 1.67
C HIS A 74 -10.26 15.65 1.73
N ARG A 75 -9.55 16.20 2.73
CA ARG A 75 -9.29 17.64 2.85
C ARG A 75 -8.55 18.24 1.66
N LEU A 76 -7.69 17.46 1.00
CA LEU A 76 -6.99 17.88 -0.21
C LEU A 76 -7.94 18.02 -1.42
N SER A 77 -9.19 17.54 -1.31
CA SER A 77 -10.20 17.58 -2.36
C SER A 77 -9.72 17.01 -3.70
N PRO A 78 -9.16 15.78 -3.73
CA PRO A 78 -8.65 15.19 -4.96
C PRO A 78 -9.79 14.97 -5.96
N ARG A 79 -9.50 15.17 -7.24
CA ARG A 79 -10.43 14.89 -8.33
C ARG A 79 -10.61 13.39 -8.57
N LEU A 80 -9.59 12.60 -8.22
CA LEU A 80 -9.61 11.15 -8.28
C LEU A 80 -8.75 10.56 -7.17
N LEU A 81 -9.28 9.54 -6.49
CA LEU A 81 -8.52 8.64 -5.63
C LEU A 81 -8.46 7.27 -6.30
N VAL A 82 -7.26 6.80 -6.61
CA VAL A 82 -7.00 5.44 -7.08
C VAL A 82 -6.51 4.60 -5.90
N LEU A 83 -7.28 3.55 -5.59
CA LEU A 83 -6.98 2.62 -4.50
C LEU A 83 -6.66 1.25 -5.09
N VAL A 84 -5.44 0.77 -4.85
CA VAL A 84 -5.00 -0.59 -5.19
C VAL A 84 -4.60 -1.29 -3.90
N GLU A 85 -5.33 -2.34 -3.55
CA GLU A 85 -5.17 -3.10 -2.29
C GLU A 85 -5.34 -4.60 -2.55
N GLN A 86 -4.78 -5.43 -1.66
CA GLN A 86 -4.98 -6.88 -1.70
C GLN A 86 -6.44 -7.23 -1.36
N ASP A 87 -7.10 -8.00 -2.23
CA ASP A 87 -8.49 -8.43 -2.03
C ASP A 87 -8.56 -9.77 -1.27
N SER A 88 -8.32 -9.73 0.04
CA SER A 88 -8.38 -10.92 0.91
C SER A 88 -8.85 -10.58 2.32
N SER A 89 -9.35 -11.58 3.06
CA SER A 89 -9.86 -11.38 4.43
C SER A 89 -8.82 -11.70 5.51
N HIS A 90 -7.65 -11.04 5.46
CA HIS A 90 -6.58 -11.25 6.45
C HIS A 90 -6.78 -10.44 7.74
N ASN A 91 -7.79 -9.57 7.83
CA ASN A 91 -8.10 -8.81 9.04
C ASN A 91 -9.10 -9.50 9.99
N GLY A 92 -9.39 -10.80 9.82
CA GLY A 92 -10.31 -11.54 10.68
C GLY A 92 -9.90 -11.58 12.17
N PRO A 93 -10.86 -11.67 13.12
CA PRO A 93 -10.56 -11.63 14.55
C PRO A 93 -9.90 -12.91 15.07
N PHE A 94 -10.13 -14.06 14.42
CA PHE A 94 -9.64 -15.36 14.86
C PHE A 94 -8.45 -15.85 14.03
N PHE A 95 -7.44 -16.40 14.71
CA PHE A 95 -6.22 -16.94 14.09
C PHE A 95 -6.50 -17.95 12.98
N LEU A 96 -7.30 -19.00 13.27
CA LEU A 96 -7.53 -20.08 12.32
C LEU A 96 -8.14 -19.58 11.00
N GLY A 97 -9.07 -18.62 11.08
CA GLY A 97 -9.66 -18.00 9.90
C GLY A 97 -8.62 -17.26 9.05
N ARG A 98 -7.77 -16.44 9.69
CA ARG A 98 -6.70 -15.74 8.99
C ARG A 98 -5.67 -16.69 8.39
N PHE A 99 -5.28 -17.73 9.11
CA PHE A 99 -4.32 -18.71 8.64
C PHE A 99 -4.83 -19.43 7.37
N MET A 100 -6.07 -19.90 7.39
CA MET A 100 -6.67 -20.57 6.23
C MET A 100 -6.83 -19.63 5.02
N GLU A 101 -7.27 -18.39 5.26
CA GLU A 101 -7.38 -17.38 4.19
C GLU A 101 -6.01 -17.06 3.58
N ALA A 102 -4.99 -16.82 4.41
CA ALA A 102 -3.63 -16.56 3.96
C ALA A 102 -3.04 -17.74 3.19
N LEU A 103 -3.25 -18.97 3.67
CA LEU A 103 -2.79 -20.17 2.97
C LEU A 103 -3.37 -20.24 1.56
N HIS A 104 -4.69 -20.06 1.40
CA HIS A 104 -5.32 -20.09 0.07
C HIS A 104 -4.86 -18.93 -0.81
N TYR A 105 -4.81 -17.72 -0.27
CA TYR A 105 -4.42 -16.51 -1.01
C TYR A 105 -2.98 -16.61 -1.53
N TYR A 106 -2.03 -16.94 -0.66
CA TYR A 106 -0.63 -17.03 -1.05
C TYR A 106 -0.33 -18.30 -1.86
N SER A 107 -1.06 -19.41 -1.68
CA SER A 107 -0.95 -20.55 -2.60
C SER A 107 -1.24 -20.12 -4.03
N ALA A 108 -2.33 -19.38 -4.26
CA ALA A 108 -2.68 -18.89 -5.59
C ALA A 108 -1.62 -17.93 -6.17
N ILE A 109 -1.05 -17.06 -5.33
CA ILE A 109 0.06 -16.18 -5.75
C ILE A 109 1.27 -17.01 -6.15
N PHE A 110 1.70 -17.97 -5.33
CA PHE A 110 2.89 -18.78 -5.60
C PHE A 110 2.70 -19.65 -6.85
N ASP A 111 1.50 -20.20 -7.07
CA ASP A 111 1.15 -20.89 -8.31
C ASP A 111 1.23 -19.95 -9.53
N SER A 112 0.78 -18.70 -9.38
CA SER A 112 0.88 -17.70 -10.46
C SER A 112 2.33 -17.34 -10.79
N LEU A 113 3.21 -17.26 -9.79
CA LEU A 113 4.65 -17.04 -10.00
C LEU A 113 5.31 -18.26 -10.65
N ASP A 114 4.90 -19.47 -10.28
CA ASP A 114 5.40 -20.71 -10.88
C ASP A 114 5.04 -20.80 -12.36
N ALA A 115 3.82 -20.40 -12.72
CA ALA A 115 3.37 -20.33 -14.10
C ALA A 115 4.06 -19.22 -14.90
N ALA A 116 4.33 -18.06 -14.29
CA ALA A 116 4.81 -16.87 -14.99
C ALA A 116 6.34 -16.76 -15.08
N LEU A 117 7.09 -17.39 -14.17
CA LEU A 117 8.53 -17.19 -14.02
C LEU A 117 9.31 -18.52 -14.02
N PRO A 118 10.54 -18.54 -14.58
CA PRO A 118 11.39 -19.72 -14.49
C PRO A 118 11.61 -20.17 -13.04
N LYS A 119 11.61 -21.49 -12.82
CA LYS A 119 11.73 -22.12 -11.50
C LYS A 119 12.91 -21.63 -10.66
N TYR A 120 14.04 -21.30 -11.29
CA TYR A 120 15.27 -20.87 -10.61
C TYR A 120 15.55 -19.37 -10.79
N ALA A 121 14.54 -18.57 -11.11
CA ALA A 121 14.71 -17.13 -11.24
C ALA A 121 14.98 -16.50 -9.86
N THR A 122 16.17 -15.92 -9.68
CA THR A 122 16.54 -15.23 -8.43
C THR A 122 15.56 -14.12 -8.05
N LYS A 123 14.94 -13.45 -9.05
CA LYS A 123 13.91 -12.44 -8.81
C LYS A 123 12.67 -13.03 -8.14
N ARG A 124 12.23 -14.23 -8.54
CA ARG A 124 11.11 -14.95 -7.92
C ARG A 124 11.43 -15.26 -6.46
N ALA A 125 12.57 -15.91 -6.22
CA ALA A 125 13.00 -16.27 -4.86
C ALA A 125 13.08 -15.04 -3.94
N LYS A 126 13.56 -13.89 -4.45
CA LYS A 126 13.60 -12.65 -3.67
C LYS A 126 12.21 -12.13 -3.28
N VAL A 127 11.24 -12.15 -4.20
CA VAL A 127 9.88 -11.71 -3.93
C VAL A 127 9.19 -12.65 -2.94
N GLU A 128 9.31 -13.97 -3.14
CA GLU A 128 8.76 -14.97 -2.23
C GLU A 128 9.34 -14.83 -0.81
N GLN A 129 10.66 -14.68 -0.69
CA GLN A 129 11.35 -14.67 0.61
C GLN A 129 11.29 -13.33 1.35
N PHE A 130 11.44 -12.20 0.65
CA PHE A 130 11.58 -10.90 1.32
C PHE A 130 10.33 -10.05 1.28
N HIS A 131 9.32 -10.45 0.50
CA HIS A 131 8.05 -9.75 0.45
C HIS A 131 6.93 -10.63 1.02
N TYR A 132 6.55 -11.69 0.30
CA TYR A 132 5.40 -12.50 0.70
C TYR A 132 5.62 -13.27 2.02
N ALA A 133 6.82 -13.79 2.28
CA ALA A 133 7.09 -14.47 3.54
C ALA A 133 6.99 -13.53 4.76
N GLU A 134 7.40 -12.26 4.63
CA GLU A 134 7.24 -11.28 5.72
C GLU A 134 5.78 -10.87 5.91
N GLU A 135 5.00 -10.74 4.83
CA GLU A 135 3.56 -10.51 4.93
C GLU A 135 2.85 -11.68 5.62
N ILE A 136 3.11 -12.91 5.18
CA ILE A 136 2.58 -14.15 5.79
C ILE A 136 2.93 -14.21 7.27
N LYS A 137 4.19 -13.96 7.61
CA LYS A 137 4.66 -13.95 9.00
C LYS A 137 3.91 -12.92 9.83
N ASN A 138 3.70 -11.71 9.33
CA ASN A 138 2.95 -10.69 10.07
C ASN A 138 1.47 -11.08 10.26
N ILE A 139 0.82 -11.62 9.22
CA ILE A 139 -0.59 -12.05 9.28
C ILE A 139 -0.80 -13.17 10.31
N VAL A 140 0.12 -14.14 10.32
CA VAL A 140 -0.02 -15.40 11.08
C VAL A 140 0.53 -15.28 12.49
N SER A 141 1.68 -14.63 12.67
CA SER A 141 2.41 -14.68 13.96
C SER A 141 2.29 -13.43 14.81
N CYS A 142 1.87 -12.30 14.26
CA CYS A 142 1.71 -11.05 15.01
C CYS A 142 0.26 -10.84 15.46
N GLU A 143 0.07 -10.06 16.53
CA GLU A 143 -1.24 -9.65 17.02
C GLU A 143 -1.24 -8.20 17.49
N GLY A 144 -2.43 -7.65 17.76
CA GLY A 144 -2.59 -6.30 18.29
C GLY A 144 -1.92 -5.25 17.41
N PRO A 145 -1.20 -4.26 18.00
CA PRO A 145 -0.50 -3.22 17.25
C PRO A 145 0.65 -3.73 16.36
N ALA A 146 1.24 -4.89 16.67
CA ALA A 146 2.35 -5.45 15.91
C ALA A 146 1.88 -6.12 14.59
N ARG A 147 0.60 -6.48 14.49
CA ARG A 147 0.00 -6.95 13.24
C ARG A 147 -0.41 -5.76 12.40
N VAL A 148 0.32 -5.54 11.30
CA VAL A 148 0.13 -4.43 10.36
C VAL A 148 -0.50 -4.91 9.05
N GLU A 149 -0.23 -6.14 8.63
CA GLU A 149 -0.76 -6.74 7.41
C GLU A 149 -2.22 -7.17 7.62
N ARG A 150 -3.12 -6.23 7.35
CA ARG A 150 -4.55 -6.33 7.63
C ARG A 150 -5.37 -6.09 6.37
N HIS A 151 -5.20 -6.98 5.40
CA HIS A 151 -5.94 -6.93 4.15
C HIS A 151 -7.44 -7.10 4.40
N GLU A 152 -8.22 -6.35 3.62
CA GLU A 152 -9.69 -6.37 3.64
C GLU A 152 -10.20 -6.51 2.21
N ARG A 153 -11.36 -7.15 2.05
CA ARG A 153 -11.97 -7.33 0.74
C ARG A 153 -12.51 -6.02 0.17
N LEU A 154 -12.72 -5.99 -1.15
CA LEU A 154 -13.24 -4.82 -1.86
C LEU A 154 -14.53 -4.25 -1.23
N ASP A 155 -15.45 -5.11 -0.79
CA ASP A 155 -16.71 -4.68 -0.20
C ASP A 155 -16.53 -3.98 1.16
N GLN A 156 -15.48 -4.34 1.91
CA GLN A 156 -15.09 -3.67 3.14
C GLN A 156 -14.45 -2.31 2.83
N TRP A 157 -13.54 -2.25 1.86
CA TRP A 157 -12.93 -0.99 1.40
C TRP A 157 -13.96 0.02 0.90
N ARG A 158 -15.01 -0.41 0.18
CA ARG A 158 -16.10 0.46 -0.27
C ARG A 158 -16.92 1.09 0.87
N ARG A 159 -16.86 0.53 2.09
CA ARG A 159 -17.55 1.04 3.28
C ARG A 159 -16.64 1.88 4.18
N ARG A 160 -15.34 2.00 3.84
CA ARG A 160 -14.40 2.90 4.49
C ARG A 160 -14.67 4.33 4.01
#